data_AF-A0A2G9TR25-F1
#
_entry.id   AF-A0A2G9TR25-F1
#
_cell.length_a   1.000
_cell.length_b   1.000
_cell.length_c   1.000
_cell.angle_alpha   90.00
_cell.angle_beta   90.00
_cell.angle_gamma   90.00
#
_symmetry.space_group_name_H-M   'P 1'
#
loop_
_entity.id
_entity.type
_entity.pdbx_description
1 polymer ?
#
loop_
_entity_poly.entity_id
_entity_poly.type
_entity_poly.pdbx_seq_one_letter_code
_entity_poly.pdbx_strand_id
1 'polypeptide(L)'
;MQRKCIVAQVEKKAKKETQGRRSISFEPFLFAFWGGSLAFWARQKYPKLIAAAVGSSALLQPRVDFWESTQFVENVYRAYDKKCAENIQIGFAQMIDMLGTKVGRDQLSELF
;
A
#
# COMPACT_ATOMS: atom_id res chain seq x y z
N MET A 1 -13.30 -4.12 12.47
CA MET A 1 -14.52 -4.85 12.03
C MET A 1 -14.56 -5.11 10.52
N GLN A 2 -14.30 -4.12 9.66
CA GLN A 2 -14.41 -4.20 8.18
C GLN A 2 -13.66 -5.39 7.52
N ARG A 3 -12.44 -5.73 7.98
CA ARG A 3 -11.65 -6.84 7.41
C ARG A 3 -12.33 -8.21 7.49
N LYS A 4 -13.11 -8.47 8.55
CA LYS A 4 -13.73 -9.78 8.77
C LYS A 4 -14.85 -10.06 7.76
N CYS A 5 -15.63 -9.03 7.41
CA CYS A 5 -16.76 -9.16 6.50
C CYS A 5 -16.29 -9.43 5.06
N ILE A 6 -15.30 -8.69 4.57
CA ILE A 6 -14.86 -8.81 3.17
C ILE A 6 -14.17 -10.16 2.94
N VAL A 7 -13.31 -10.60 3.88
CA VAL A 7 -12.67 -11.91 3.80
C VAL A 7 -13.69 -13.06 3.84
N ALA A 8 -14.81 -12.90 4.58
CA ALA A 8 -15.90 -13.87 4.59
C ALA A 8 -16.68 -13.91 3.26
N GLN A 9 -16.78 -12.80 2.53
CA GLN A 9 -17.38 -12.78 1.18
C GLN A 9 -16.49 -13.50 0.16
N VAL A 10 -15.16 -13.32 0.26
CA VAL A 10 -14.19 -14.08 -0.56
C VAL A 10 -14.31 -15.58 -0.31
N GLU A 11 -14.48 -16.01 0.94
CA GLU A 11 -14.72 -17.42 1.27
C GLU A 11 -16.00 -17.97 0.64
N LYS A 12 -17.12 -17.24 0.74
CA LYS A 12 -18.40 -17.67 0.16
C LYS A 12 -18.30 -17.83 -1.36
N LYS A 13 -17.59 -16.90 -2.02
CA LYS A 13 -17.35 -16.97 -3.47
C LYS A 13 -16.44 -18.15 -3.82
N ALA A 14 -15.32 -18.32 -3.11
CA ALA A 14 -14.40 -19.43 -3.33
C ALA A 14 -15.08 -20.80 -3.13
N LYS A 15 -15.87 -20.98 -2.06
CA LYS A 15 -16.63 -22.22 -1.85
C LYS A 15 -17.62 -22.48 -2.98
N LYS A 16 -18.38 -21.47 -3.42
CA LYS A 16 -19.34 -21.58 -4.53
C LYS A 16 -18.67 -21.99 -5.84
N GLU A 17 -17.47 -21.49 -6.09
CA GLU A 17 -16.69 -21.74 -7.31
C GLU A 17 -15.98 -23.12 -7.26
N THR A 18 -15.54 -23.55 -6.08
CA THR A 18 -14.92 -24.88 -5.87
C THR A 18 -15.96 -26.00 -5.85
N GLN A 19 -17.20 -25.73 -5.44
CA GLN A 19 -18.27 -26.73 -5.32
C GLN A 19 -18.78 -27.30 -6.66
N GLY A 20 -18.33 -26.75 -7.80
CA GLY A 20 -18.58 -27.30 -9.14
C GLY A 20 -17.33 -27.83 -9.86
N ARG A 21 -16.11 -27.67 -9.32
CA ARG A 21 -14.85 -27.99 -10.02
C ARG A 21 -14.17 -29.17 -9.34
N ARG A 22 -14.20 -30.35 -9.99
CA ARG A 22 -13.73 -31.66 -9.46
C ARG A 22 -12.20 -31.77 -9.34
N SER A 23 -11.45 -30.72 -9.70
CA SER A 23 -10.00 -30.62 -9.60
C SER A 23 -9.62 -29.27 -8.99
N ILE A 24 -8.67 -29.29 -8.06
CA ILE A 24 -8.03 -28.09 -7.52
C ILE A 24 -7.16 -27.52 -8.64
N SER A 25 -7.74 -26.72 -9.52
CA SER A 25 -6.97 -25.94 -10.48
C SER A 25 -6.04 -25.04 -9.67
N PHE A 26 -4.73 -25.24 -9.81
CA PHE A 26 -3.70 -24.31 -9.35
C PHE A 26 -3.80 -23.03 -10.21
N GLU A 27 -4.85 -22.26 -10.01
CA GLU A 27 -4.93 -20.90 -10.54
C GLU A 27 -4.36 -19.97 -9.46
N PRO A 28 -3.11 -19.49 -9.63
CA PRO A 28 -2.56 -18.51 -8.70
C PRO A 28 -3.43 -17.25 -8.76
N PHE A 29 -4.02 -16.89 -7.63
CA PHE A 29 -4.71 -15.62 -7.47
C PHE A 29 -3.68 -14.49 -7.44
N LEU A 30 -3.47 -13.83 -8.59
CA LEU A 30 -2.69 -12.60 -8.68
C LEU A 30 -3.57 -11.40 -8.33
N PHE A 31 -3.16 -10.64 -7.31
CA PHE A 31 -3.79 -9.38 -6.98
C PHE A 31 -2.77 -8.30 -6.64
N ALA A 32 -3.07 -7.04 -6.96
CA ALA A 32 -2.22 -5.89 -6.63
C ALA A 32 -2.81 -5.09 -5.45
N PHE A 33 -1.92 -4.48 -4.65
CA PHE A 33 -2.25 -3.53 -3.59
C PHE A 33 -3.29 -4.08 -2.60
N TRP A 34 -4.42 -3.40 -2.38
CA TRP A 34 -5.51 -3.86 -1.52
C TRP A 34 -5.99 -5.27 -1.87
N GLY A 35 -6.08 -5.59 -3.17
CA GLY A 35 -6.45 -6.94 -3.61
C GLY A 35 -5.44 -7.98 -3.15
N GLY A 36 -4.14 -7.66 -3.23
CA GLY A 36 -3.06 -8.52 -2.76
C GLY A 36 -3.12 -8.71 -1.25
N SER A 37 -3.39 -7.63 -0.50
CA SER A 37 -3.59 -7.70 0.96
C SER A 37 -4.75 -8.62 1.32
N LEU A 38 -5.88 -8.50 0.61
CA LEU A 38 -7.04 -9.37 0.80
C LEU A 38 -6.73 -10.83 0.48
N ALA A 39 -5.98 -11.10 -0.58
CA ALA A 39 -5.57 -12.44 -0.96
C ALA A 39 -4.71 -13.10 0.14
N PHE A 40 -3.76 -12.36 0.69
CA PHE A 40 -2.95 -12.82 1.81
C PHE A 40 -3.76 -13.02 3.09
N TRP A 41 -4.67 -12.10 3.43
CA TRP A 41 -5.56 -12.26 4.59
C TRP A 41 -6.53 -13.44 4.42
N ALA A 42 -7.03 -13.68 3.21
CA ALA A 42 -7.86 -14.83 2.89
C ALA A 42 -7.08 -16.12 3.05
N ARG A 43 -5.82 -16.18 2.57
CA ARG A 43 -4.94 -17.35 2.75
C ARG A 43 -4.59 -17.61 4.21
N GLN A 44 -4.35 -16.56 5.01
CA GLN A 44 -4.11 -16.67 6.45
C GLN A 44 -5.33 -17.23 7.19
N LYS A 45 -6.54 -16.81 6.81
CA LYS A 45 -7.78 -17.26 7.46
C LYS A 45 -8.24 -18.64 6.99
N TYR A 46 -7.98 -19.01 5.73
CA TYR A 46 -8.46 -20.26 5.12
C TYR A 46 -7.33 -21.05 4.45
N PRO A 47 -6.40 -21.62 5.24
CA PRO A 47 -5.22 -22.28 4.70
C PRO A 47 -5.50 -23.58 3.94
N LYS A 48 -6.66 -24.21 4.19
CA LYS A 48 -7.08 -25.44 3.52
C LYS A 48 -7.79 -25.19 2.18
N LEU A 49 -8.27 -23.97 1.95
CA LEU A 49 -9.10 -23.63 0.78
C LEU A 49 -8.28 -22.94 -0.33
N ILE A 50 -7.23 -22.22 0.04
CA ILE A 50 -6.36 -21.49 -0.89
C ILE A 50 -4.97 -22.11 -0.79
N ALA A 51 -4.44 -22.65 -1.89
CA ALA A 51 -3.11 -23.27 -1.89
C ALA A 51 -2.00 -22.21 -1.73
N ALA A 52 -2.03 -21.19 -2.60
CA ALA A 52 -1.08 -20.08 -2.62
C ALA A 52 -1.77 -18.76 -3.03
N ALA A 53 -1.21 -17.64 -2.59
CA ALA A 53 -1.62 -16.30 -2.99
C ALA A 53 -0.36 -15.48 -3.34
N VAL A 54 -0.41 -14.68 -4.41
CA VAL A 54 0.69 -13.82 -4.83
C VAL A 54 0.17 -12.39 -4.91
N GLY A 55 0.72 -11.52 -4.06
CA GLY A 55 0.34 -10.12 -3.96
C GLY A 55 1.49 -9.20 -4.32
N SER A 56 1.28 -8.30 -5.29
CA SER A 56 2.25 -7.23 -5.59
C SER A 56 1.93 -5.98 -4.76
N SER A 57 2.94 -5.41 -4.09
CA SER A 57 2.81 -4.23 -3.22
C SER A 57 1.68 -4.32 -2.19
N ALA A 58 1.44 -5.52 -1.68
CA ALA A 58 0.37 -5.81 -0.73
C ALA A 58 0.78 -5.43 0.69
N LEU A 59 0.04 -4.52 1.31
CA LEU A 59 0.22 -4.13 2.71
C LEU A 59 -0.38 -5.21 3.62
N LEU A 60 0.45 -6.05 4.23
CA LEU A 60 0.00 -7.12 5.13
C LEU A 60 -0.47 -6.58 6.49
N GLN A 61 0.21 -5.55 6.99
CA GLN A 61 -0.06 -4.91 8.26
C GLN A 61 -0.07 -3.39 8.06
N PRO A 62 -1.25 -2.75 8.05
CA PRO A 62 -1.28 -1.29 8.09
C PRO A 62 -0.88 -0.87 9.50
N ARG A 63 0.35 -0.35 9.62
CA ARG A 63 0.81 0.33 10.83
C ARG A 63 0.29 1.76 10.77
N VAL A 64 -0.34 2.20 11.85
CA VAL A 64 -0.64 3.63 12.06
C VAL A 64 0.69 4.25 12.49
N ASP A 65 1.10 5.34 11.85
CA ASP A 65 2.41 6.00 12.01
C ASP A 65 3.62 5.18 11.55
N PHE A 66 3.64 4.83 10.25
CA PHE A 66 4.80 4.20 9.61
C PHE A 66 5.83 5.25 9.15
N TRP A 67 6.71 5.69 10.05
CA TRP A 67 7.79 6.65 9.76
C TRP A 67 8.86 6.10 8.79
N GLU A 68 9.02 4.77 8.75
CA GLU A 68 9.97 4.06 7.89
C GLU A 68 9.74 4.32 6.40
N SER A 69 8.52 4.62 5.94
CA SER A 69 8.27 4.93 4.53
C SER A 69 8.93 6.24 4.12
N THR A 70 8.87 7.26 4.97
CA THR A 70 9.48 8.56 4.67
C THR A 70 11.01 8.44 4.63
N GLN A 71 11.60 7.65 5.53
CA GLN A 71 13.03 7.38 5.50
C GLN A 71 13.48 6.58 4.28
N PHE A 72 12.70 5.57 3.90
CA PHE A 72 12.99 4.79 2.70
C PHE A 72 13.03 5.68 1.45
N VAL A 73 12.05 6.58 1.32
CA VAL A 73 11.96 7.50 0.19
C VAL A 73 13.18 8.42 0.15
N GLU A 74 13.58 9.00 1.28
CA GLU A 74 14.79 9.82 1.36
C GLU A 74 16.05 9.04 0.94
N ASN A 75 16.20 7.80 1.41
CA ASN A 75 17.33 6.95 1.07
C ASN A 75 17.40 6.63 -0.43
N VAL A 76 16.26 6.42 -1.09
CA VAL A 76 16.21 6.20 -2.54
C VAL A 76 16.69 7.45 -3.29
N TYR A 77 16.23 8.64 -2.90
CA TYR A 77 16.69 9.88 -3.52
C TYR A 77 18.19 10.12 -3.28
N ARG A 78 18.68 9.91 -2.05
CA ARG A 78 20.12 10.05 -1.73
C ARG A 78 21.00 9.03 -2.45
N ALA A 79 20.48 7.84 -2.71
CA ALA A 79 21.18 6.81 -3.48
C ALA A 79 21.28 7.17 -4.97
N TYR A 80 20.27 7.83 -5.52
CA TYR A 80 20.27 8.30 -6.90
C TYR A 80 21.15 9.55 -7.09
N ASP A 81 20.87 10.61 -6.34
CA ASP A 81 21.68 11.83 -6.31
C ASP A 81 21.52 12.56 -4.97
N LYS A 82 22.65 12.75 -4.29
CA LYS A 82 22.71 13.45 -3.01
C LYS A 82 22.30 14.92 -3.14
N LYS A 83 22.70 15.60 -4.22
CA LYS A 83 22.36 17.01 -4.44
C LYS A 83 20.87 17.20 -4.70
N CYS A 84 20.26 16.29 -5.46
CA CYS A 84 18.82 16.26 -5.66
C CYS A 84 18.07 16.12 -4.32
N ALA A 85 18.48 15.15 -3.48
CA ALA A 85 17.87 14.94 -2.17
C ALA A 85 18.01 16.17 -1.25
N GLU A 86 19.18 16.82 -1.24
CA GLU A 86 19.42 18.05 -0.48
C GLU A 86 18.57 19.23 -0.97
N ASN A 87 18.45 19.42 -2.29
CA ASN A 87 17.61 20.47 -2.87
C ASN A 87 16.12 20.26 -2.54
N ILE A 88 15.64 19.01 -2.55
CA ILE A 88 14.28 18.67 -2.11
C ILE A 88 14.09 19.07 -0.64
N GLN A 89 15.04 18.73 0.23
CA GLN A 89 14.98 19.09 1.65
C GLN A 89 14.94 20.61 1.87
N ILE A 90 15.76 21.37 1.14
CA ILE A 90 15.78 22.84 1.19
C ILE A 90 14.45 23.42 0.69
N GLY A 91 13.92 22.92 -0.42
CA GLY A 91 12.64 23.36 -0.96
C GLY A 91 11.50 23.16 0.02
N PHE A 92 11.42 22.00 0.68
CA PHE A 92 10.42 21.77 1.73
C PHE A 92 10.60 22.69 2.94
N ALA A 93 11.83 22.98 3.36
CA ALA A 93 12.08 23.93 4.44
C ALA A 93 11.58 25.35 4.10
N GLN A 94 11.83 25.81 2.87
CA GLN A 94 11.34 27.10 2.38
C GLN A 94 9.82 27.14 2.29
N MET A 95 9.17 26.08 1.83
CA MET A 95 7.70 26.00 1.79
C MET A 95 7.09 26.10 3.19
N ILE A 96 7.68 25.43 4.19
CA ILE A 96 7.22 25.49 5.58
C ILE A 96 7.36 26.90 6.15
N ASP A 97 8.46 27.59 5.86
CA ASP A 97 8.68 28.98 6.30
C ASP A 97 7.65 29.92 5.66
N MET A 98 7.41 29.79 4.35
CA MET A 98 6.42 30.58 3.63
C MET A 98 4.99 30.33 4.11
N LEU A 99 4.63 29.10 4.48
CA LEU A 99 3.33 28.74 5.08
C LEU A 99 3.04 29.50 6.38
N GLY A 100 4.08 29.89 7.13
CA GLY A 100 3.94 30.63 8.39
C GLY A 100 3.44 32.06 8.19
N THR A 101 3.66 32.67 7.02
CA THR A 101 3.29 34.07 6.75
C THR A 101 2.08 34.17 5.83
N LYS A 102 1.29 35.24 5.96
CA LYS A 102 0.13 35.46 5.07
C LYS A 102 0.59 35.67 3.62
N VAL A 103 1.65 36.48 3.44
CA VAL A 103 2.25 36.77 2.13
C VAL A 103 2.85 35.51 1.51
N GLY A 104 3.55 34.68 2.29
CA GLY A 104 4.13 33.44 1.78
C GLY A 104 3.07 32.41 1.36
N ARG A 105 1.91 32.34 2.03
CA ARG A 105 0.77 31.52 1.58
C ARG A 105 0.17 32.00 0.26
N ASP A 106 0.06 33.31 0.06
CA ASP A 106 -0.43 33.89 -1.19
C ASP A 106 0.55 33.58 -2.34
N GLN A 107 1.86 33.71 -2.10
CA GLN A 107 2.92 33.35 -3.07
C GLN A 107 2.93 31.84 -3.39
N LEU A 108 2.80 30.98 -2.37
CA LEU A 108 2.73 29.53 -2.57
C LEU A 108 1.52 29.12 -3.42
N SER A 109 0.38 29.79 -3.23
CA SER A 109 -0.85 29.52 -4.00
C SER A 109 -0.79 30.02 -5.44
N GLU A 110 0.15 30.90 -5.76
CA GLU A 110 0.42 31.35 -7.13
C GLU A 110 1.45 30.42 -7.83
N LEU A 111 2.39 29.87 -7.06
CA LEU A 111 3.43 28.96 -7.54
C LEU A 111 2.96 27.50 -7.79
N PHE A 112 1.95 27.02 -7.05
CA PHE A 112 1.41 25.66 -7.11
C PHE A 112 -0.10 25.64 -7.30
#